data_AF-A0A9W8S244-F1
#
_entry.id   AF-A0A9W8S244-F1
#
_cell.length_a   1.000
_cell.length_b   1.000
_cell.length_c   1.000
_cell.angle_alpha   90.00
_cell.angle_beta   90.00
_cell.angle_gamma   90.00
#
_symmetry.space_group_name_H-M   'P 1'
#
loop_
_entity.id
_entity.type
_entity.pdbx_description
1 polymer ?
#
loop_
_entity_poly.entity_id
_entity_poly.type
_entity_poly.pdbx_seq_one_letter_code
_entity_poly.pdbx_strand_id
1 'polypeptide(L)'
;MYADISQPPPPLPEPQLSEIRSGISILAPLSRRGHGPGLIILVPDLTPQLTIIEVVPSPILKWAEEGYTVVEIQASALAAGEDAIASALDALQSHEKCDSHRAVGLITYGPELWNQVAPMLPGFPNIVGAALYGDSKDIANLSAATVPVVQHLAGASSNGLEKIASLTRYYYPAASSSAFAIPFQTHFHYNSEGISHSRTLRALKPLMGGPCFDLEAIWEEHMHYEFTDRSMEHTMSTMVQEPYVNHIPTVSPS
;
A
#
# COMPACT_ATOMS: atom_id res chain seq x y z
N MET A 1 8.44 -18.28 21.56
CA MET A 1 7.66 -19.03 22.58
C MET A 1 6.21 -18.82 22.18
N TYR A 2 5.48 -19.91 21.90
CA TYR A 2 4.09 -19.84 21.47
C TYR A 2 3.18 -19.36 22.62
N ALA A 3 2.01 -18.83 22.28
CA ALA A 3 1.05 -18.35 23.25
C ALA A 3 0.51 -19.50 24.13
N ASP A 4 0.12 -19.18 25.36
CA ASP A 4 -0.55 -20.12 26.25
C ASP A 4 -1.99 -20.36 25.78
N ILE A 5 -2.24 -21.55 25.20
CA ILE A 5 -3.55 -21.92 24.66
C ILE A 5 -4.67 -22.03 25.69
N SER A 6 -4.35 -21.93 27.00
CA SER A 6 -5.35 -21.84 28.06
C SER A 6 -5.97 -20.44 28.19
N GLN A 7 -5.35 -19.43 27.58
CA GLN A 7 -5.85 -18.06 27.49
C GLN A 7 -6.46 -17.81 26.10
N PRO A 8 -7.41 -16.87 25.95
CA PRO A 8 -7.89 -16.49 24.62
C PRO A 8 -6.74 -15.92 23.78
N PRO A 9 -6.71 -16.18 22.46
CA PRO A 9 -5.67 -15.63 21.60
C PRO A 9 -5.78 -14.09 21.53
N PRO A 10 -4.67 -13.39 21.25
CA PRO A 10 -4.72 -11.95 21.02
C PRO A 10 -5.65 -11.63 19.84
N PRO A 11 -6.46 -10.57 19.93
CA PRO A 11 -7.37 -10.19 18.85
C PRO A 11 -6.58 -9.78 17.61
N LEU A 12 -7.19 -9.95 16.44
CA LEU A 12 -6.65 -9.42 15.19
C LEU A 12 -6.62 -7.89 15.24
N PRO A 13 -5.66 -7.24 14.56
CA PRO A 13 -5.62 -5.79 14.47
C PRO A 13 -6.91 -5.23 13.85
N GLU A 14 -7.49 -4.23 14.50
CA GLU A 14 -8.66 -3.52 13.98
C GLU A 14 -8.24 -2.16 13.38
N PRO A 15 -8.92 -1.69 12.31
CA PRO A 15 -8.62 -0.41 11.70
C PRO A 15 -8.93 0.75 12.64
N GLN A 16 -7.88 1.47 13.05
CA GLN A 16 -7.94 2.67 13.89
C GLN A 16 -7.59 3.89 13.04
N LEU A 17 -8.56 4.42 12.29
CA LEU A 17 -8.38 5.62 11.50
C LEU A 17 -8.45 6.87 12.39
N SER A 18 -7.44 7.71 12.31
CA SER A 18 -7.41 9.01 12.99
C SER A 18 -7.28 10.13 11.96
N GLU A 19 -8.17 11.11 12.00
CA GLU A 19 -8.06 12.30 11.16
C GLU A 19 -7.03 13.25 11.77
N ILE A 20 -6.00 13.61 10.99
CA ILE A 20 -4.97 14.59 11.38
C ILE A 20 -5.52 15.99 11.15
N ARG A 21 -6.12 16.20 9.98
CA ARG A 21 -6.91 17.37 9.60
C ARG A 21 -7.79 17.01 8.41
N SER A 22 -8.65 17.93 7.98
CA SER A 22 -9.56 17.70 6.85
C SER A 22 -8.84 17.15 5.62
N GLY A 23 -9.21 15.93 5.22
CA GLY A 23 -8.66 15.21 4.06
C GLY A 23 -7.25 14.64 4.25
N ILE A 24 -6.72 14.60 5.49
CA ILE A 24 -5.49 13.88 5.83
C ILE A 24 -5.76 12.97 7.04
N SER A 25 -5.61 11.66 6.84
CA SER A 25 -5.88 10.65 7.86
C SER A 25 -4.69 9.71 8.02
N ILE A 26 -4.51 9.15 9.22
CA ILE A 26 -3.51 8.11 9.51
C ILE A 26 -4.19 6.83 9.97
N LEU A 27 -3.65 5.70 9.52
CA LEU A 27 -4.09 4.35 9.87
C LEU A 27 -2.89 3.53 10.35
N ALA A 28 -3.06 2.89 11.51
CA ALA A 28 -2.10 1.95 12.07
C ALA A 28 -1.94 0.69 11.19
N PRO A 29 -0.79 0.00 11.25
CA PRO A 29 -0.61 -1.29 10.57
C PRO A 29 -1.65 -2.32 11.02
N LEU A 30 -2.17 -3.08 10.05
CA LEU A 30 -3.14 -4.16 10.26
C LEU A 30 -2.51 -5.56 10.23
N SER A 31 -1.19 -5.64 10.08
CA SER A 31 -0.46 -6.90 10.27
C SER A 31 -0.38 -7.28 11.76
N ARG A 32 -0.28 -8.58 12.06
CA ARG A 32 -0.09 -9.11 13.44
C ARG A 32 1.14 -8.53 14.16
N ARG A 33 2.12 -8.00 13.42
CA ARG A 33 3.27 -7.30 13.99
C ARG A 33 2.87 -6.04 14.76
N GLY A 34 1.77 -5.38 14.38
CA GLY A 34 1.21 -4.21 15.07
C GLY A 34 1.99 -2.90 14.92
N HIS A 35 3.16 -2.94 14.29
CA HIS A 35 4.02 -1.79 14.01
C HIS A 35 4.74 -1.99 12.66
N GLY A 36 5.16 -0.89 12.02
CA GLY A 36 5.84 -0.97 10.73
C GLY A 36 6.29 0.38 10.17
N PRO A 37 6.92 0.40 8.98
CA PRO A 37 7.46 1.63 8.42
C PRO A 37 6.35 2.57 7.94
N GLY A 38 6.67 3.87 7.85
CA GLY A 38 5.74 4.89 7.39
C GLY A 38 5.54 4.87 5.87
N LEU A 39 4.31 5.03 5.43
CA LEU A 39 3.93 5.14 4.03
C LEU A 39 2.95 6.30 3.86
N ILE A 40 3.18 7.15 2.86
CA ILE A 40 2.24 8.20 2.48
C ILE A 40 1.57 7.77 1.17
N ILE A 41 0.25 7.87 1.11
CA ILE A 41 -0.52 7.66 -0.11
C ILE A 41 -1.28 8.94 -0.47
N LEU A 42 -1.22 9.32 -1.74
CA LEU A 42 -1.94 10.45 -2.32
C LEU A 42 -3.04 9.90 -3.22
N VAL A 43 -4.29 10.22 -2.90
CA VAL A 43 -5.48 9.66 -3.56
C VAL A 43 -6.40 10.79 -4.05
N PRO A 44 -7.27 10.55 -5.04
CA PRO A 44 -8.41 11.42 -5.27
C PRO A 44 -9.28 11.51 -4.00
N ASP A 45 -10.24 12.44 -3.95
CA ASP A 45 -11.16 12.52 -2.81
C ASP A 45 -12.05 11.27 -2.76
N LEU A 46 -11.76 10.35 -1.82
CA LEU A 46 -12.43 9.07 -1.66
C LEU A 46 -13.30 9.08 -0.41
N THR A 47 -14.59 8.77 -0.59
CA THR A 47 -15.56 8.61 0.50
C THR A 47 -16.46 7.40 0.22
N PRO A 48 -16.55 6.40 1.11
CA PRO A 48 -15.90 6.28 2.42
C PRO A 48 -14.43 5.80 2.34
N GLN A 49 -13.60 6.25 3.28
CA GLN A 49 -12.15 5.91 3.35
C GLN A 49 -11.90 4.46 3.79
N LEU A 50 -12.59 3.98 4.82
CA LEU A 50 -12.47 2.61 5.30
C LEU A 50 -13.59 1.75 4.72
N THR A 51 -13.37 1.20 3.53
CA THR A 51 -14.37 0.39 2.85
C THR A 51 -13.75 -0.87 2.29
N ILE A 52 -14.48 -1.98 2.40
CA ILE A 52 -14.22 -3.23 1.68
C ILE A 52 -15.49 -3.53 0.87
N ILE A 53 -15.38 -3.62 -0.45
CA ILE A 53 -16.48 -4.02 -1.34
C ILE A 53 -16.01 -5.24 -2.13
N GLU A 54 -16.77 -6.33 -2.07
CA GLU A 54 -16.45 -7.58 -2.79
C GLU A 54 -15.01 -8.07 -2.52
N VAL A 55 -14.57 -8.02 -1.26
CA VAL A 55 -13.21 -8.44 -0.81
C VAL A 55 -12.09 -7.52 -1.34
N VAL A 56 -12.42 -6.40 -1.98
CA VAL A 56 -11.45 -5.38 -2.39
C VAL A 56 -11.40 -4.30 -1.31
N PRO A 57 -10.28 -4.15 -0.58
CA PRO A 57 -10.11 -3.08 0.39
C PRO A 57 -9.80 -1.75 -0.29
N SER A 58 -10.22 -0.66 0.34
CA SER A 58 -9.74 0.71 0.02
C SER A 58 -8.20 0.81 0.06
N PRO A 59 -7.59 1.77 -0.66
CA PRO A 59 -6.13 1.92 -0.69
C PRO A 59 -5.48 1.98 0.69
N ILE A 60 -6.00 2.78 1.62
CA ILE A 60 -5.43 2.93 2.97
C ILE A 60 -5.46 1.61 3.76
N LEU A 61 -6.56 0.87 3.70
CA LEU A 61 -6.69 -0.45 4.34
C LEU A 61 -5.68 -1.43 3.75
N LYS A 62 -5.62 -1.50 2.42
CA LYS A 62 -4.73 -2.45 1.71
C LYS A 62 -3.27 -2.27 2.10
N TRP A 63 -2.79 -1.03 2.16
CA TRP A 63 -1.41 -0.76 2.57
C TRP A 63 -1.18 -0.99 4.06
N ALA A 64 -2.19 -0.79 4.91
CA ALA A 64 -2.08 -1.12 6.32
C ALA A 64 -2.01 -2.64 6.56
N GLU A 65 -2.75 -3.45 5.78
CA GLU A 65 -2.70 -4.92 5.79
C GLU A 65 -1.31 -5.45 5.43
N GLU A 66 -0.60 -4.77 4.54
CA GLU A 66 0.80 -5.07 4.22
C GLU A 66 1.79 -4.75 5.36
N GLY A 67 1.30 -4.15 6.45
CA GLY A 67 2.07 -3.84 7.66
C GLY A 67 2.70 -2.45 7.68
N TYR A 68 2.21 -1.50 6.88
CA TYR A 68 2.67 -0.11 6.93
C TYR A 68 1.83 0.73 7.89
N THR A 69 2.44 1.76 8.48
CA THR A 69 1.67 2.87 9.08
C THR A 69 1.37 3.85 7.95
N VAL A 70 0.11 4.03 7.60
CA VAL A 70 -0.28 4.71 6.36
C VAL A 70 -0.89 6.08 6.65
N VAL A 71 -0.37 7.13 6.04
CA VAL A 71 -1.05 8.43 5.96
C VAL A 71 -1.66 8.58 4.57
N GLU A 72 -2.98 8.74 4.52
CA GLU A 72 -3.71 9.10 3.31
C GLU A 72 -3.87 10.62 3.23
N ILE A 73 -3.51 11.19 2.09
CA ILE A 73 -3.73 12.59 1.74
C ILE A 73 -4.66 12.62 0.53
N GLN A 74 -5.84 13.24 0.69
CA GLN A 74 -6.80 13.40 -0.40
C GLN A 74 -6.46 14.63 -1.27
N ALA A 75 -6.94 14.62 -2.51
CA ALA A 75 -6.67 15.66 -3.51
C ALA A 75 -7.06 17.07 -3.03
N SER A 76 -8.22 17.20 -2.38
CA SER A 76 -8.69 18.47 -1.81
C SER A 76 -7.74 19.02 -0.74
N ALA A 77 -7.19 18.17 0.13
CA ALA A 77 -6.25 18.56 1.17
C ALA A 77 -4.88 18.97 0.58
N LEU A 78 -4.43 18.31 -0.48
CA LEU A 78 -3.22 18.72 -1.21
C LEU A 78 -3.42 20.08 -1.90
N ALA A 79 -4.58 20.29 -2.51
CA ALA A 79 -4.91 21.52 -3.24
C ALA A 79 -5.11 22.74 -2.33
N ALA A 80 -5.39 22.54 -1.04
CA ALA A 80 -5.57 23.62 -0.06
C ALA A 80 -4.29 24.46 0.15
N GLY A 81 -3.12 24.01 -0.34
CA GLY A 81 -1.87 24.78 -0.33
C GLY A 81 -1.15 24.81 1.02
N GLU A 82 -1.69 24.13 2.04
CA GLU A 82 -0.97 23.82 3.26
C GLU A 82 0.06 22.71 3.00
N ASP A 83 1.15 22.65 3.77
CA ASP A 83 2.20 21.64 3.57
C ASP A 83 1.75 20.24 4.02
N ALA A 84 0.95 19.58 3.17
CA ALA A 84 0.33 18.29 3.43
C ALA A 84 1.36 17.17 3.59
N ILE A 85 2.47 17.23 2.86
CA ILE A 85 3.55 16.25 2.98
C ILE A 85 4.27 16.42 4.31
N ALA A 86 4.57 17.65 4.74
CA ALA A 86 5.12 17.88 6.08
C ALA A 86 4.16 17.39 7.18
N SER A 87 2.86 17.72 7.10
CA SER A 87 1.88 17.23 8.08
C SER A 87 1.81 15.71 8.15
N ALA A 88 1.91 15.02 7.01
CA ALA A 88 1.94 13.56 6.97
C ALA A 88 3.21 12.98 7.59
N LEU A 89 4.37 13.59 7.32
CA LEU A 89 5.65 13.19 7.91
C LEU A 89 5.67 13.41 9.43
N ASP A 90 5.14 14.55 9.91
CA ASP A 90 5.02 14.84 11.35
C ASP A 90 4.09 13.84 12.04
N ALA A 91 2.97 13.50 11.41
CA ALA A 91 2.05 12.49 11.92
C ALA A 91 2.73 11.12 12.02
N LEU A 92 3.43 10.67 10.97
CA LEU A 92 4.22 9.44 11.00
C LEU A 92 5.32 9.47 12.06
N GLN A 93 5.96 10.62 12.26
CA GLN A 93 6.99 10.80 13.28
C GLN A 93 6.45 10.66 14.71
N SER A 94 5.21 11.12 14.94
CA SER A 94 4.56 11.09 16.25
C SER A 94 3.83 9.78 16.57
N HIS A 95 3.59 8.92 15.57
CA HIS A 95 2.76 7.74 15.71
C HIS A 95 3.52 6.56 16.35
N GLU A 96 3.02 6.04 17.48
CA GLU A 96 3.69 5.00 18.27
C GLU A 96 3.92 3.67 17.52
N LYS A 97 3.09 3.37 16.51
CA LYS A 97 3.20 2.15 15.68
C LYS A 97 4.08 2.31 14.43
N CYS A 98 4.71 3.48 14.24
CA CYS A 98 5.60 3.74 13.11
C CYS A 98 7.07 3.51 13.52
N ASP A 99 7.74 2.51 12.93
CA ASP A 99 9.12 2.13 13.29
C ASP A 99 10.20 3.04 12.70
N SER A 100 9.97 3.50 11.47
CA SER A 100 10.98 4.14 10.64
C SER A 100 10.46 5.47 10.12
N HIS A 101 10.84 6.54 10.82
CA HIS A 101 10.52 7.90 10.41
C HIS A 101 11.53 8.46 9.39
N ARG A 102 12.66 7.77 9.19
CA ARG A 102 13.76 8.21 8.31
C ARG A 102 13.65 7.71 6.88
N ALA A 103 12.83 6.67 6.65
CA ALA A 103 12.67 6.03 5.35
C ALA A 103 11.19 5.76 5.09
N VAL A 104 10.53 6.74 4.49
CA VAL A 104 9.10 6.76 4.17
C VAL A 104 8.92 6.54 2.66
N GLY A 105 7.95 5.71 2.29
CA GLY A 105 7.54 5.52 0.90
C GLY A 105 6.41 6.48 0.53
N LEU A 106 6.34 6.86 -0.75
CA LEU A 106 5.25 7.67 -1.29
C LEU A 106 4.52 6.92 -2.42
N ILE A 107 3.19 6.90 -2.42
CA ILE A 107 2.40 6.30 -3.51
C ILE A 107 1.40 7.33 -3.99
N THR A 108 1.33 7.56 -5.30
CA THR A 108 0.47 8.58 -5.88
C THR A 108 -0.47 7.96 -6.91
N TYR A 109 -1.78 8.08 -6.65
CA TYR A 109 -2.84 7.61 -7.51
C TYR A 109 -3.37 8.73 -8.40
N GLY A 110 -2.65 9.00 -9.49
CA GLY A 110 -3.03 9.99 -10.50
C GLY A 110 -1.89 10.94 -10.88
N PRO A 111 -1.76 11.32 -12.17
CA PRO A 111 -0.68 12.19 -12.64
C PRO A 111 -0.76 13.62 -12.11
N GLU A 112 -1.96 14.14 -11.84
CA GLU A 112 -2.18 15.50 -11.34
C GLU A 112 -1.62 15.69 -9.92
N LEU A 113 -1.83 14.70 -9.04
CA LEU A 113 -1.28 14.70 -7.69
C LEU A 113 0.24 14.57 -7.73
N TRP A 114 0.75 13.72 -8.62
CA TRP A 114 2.19 13.53 -8.76
C TRP A 114 2.92 14.77 -9.24
N ASN A 115 2.33 15.49 -10.20
CA ASN A 115 2.91 16.72 -10.72
C ASN A 115 2.94 17.85 -9.68
N GLN A 116 2.09 17.79 -8.66
CA GLN A 116 2.16 18.71 -7.51
C GLN A 116 3.29 18.34 -6.56
N VAL A 117 3.48 17.05 -6.26
CA VAL A 117 4.39 16.61 -5.19
C VAL A 117 5.82 16.31 -5.65
N ALA A 118 6.01 15.80 -6.86
CA ALA A 118 7.32 15.38 -7.36
C ALA A 118 8.37 16.51 -7.34
N PRO A 119 8.03 17.77 -7.72
CA PRO A 119 8.97 18.90 -7.61
C PRO A 119 9.34 19.27 -6.17
N MET A 120 8.51 18.90 -5.18
CA MET A 120 8.73 19.21 -3.76
C MET A 120 9.59 18.17 -3.04
N LEU A 121 9.74 16.96 -3.61
CA LEU A 121 10.51 15.85 -3.02
C LEU A 121 11.94 16.20 -2.57
N PRO A 122 12.71 17.10 -3.22
CA PRO A 122 14.02 17.50 -2.72
C PRO A 122 14.00 18.11 -1.30
N GLY A 123 12.86 18.68 -0.88
CA GLY A 123 12.66 19.22 0.47
C GLY A 123 12.37 18.17 1.54
N PHE A 124 12.12 16.92 1.15
CA PHE A 124 11.69 15.83 2.04
C PHE A 124 12.66 14.64 1.96
N PRO A 125 13.85 14.74 2.59
CA PRO A 125 14.88 13.70 2.49
C PRO A 125 14.46 12.35 3.10
N ASN A 126 13.41 12.33 3.91
CA ASN A 126 12.87 11.12 4.51
C ASN A 126 12.06 10.28 3.50
N ILE A 127 11.63 10.86 2.38
CA ILE A 127 10.98 10.12 1.30
C ILE A 127 12.06 9.45 0.46
N VAL A 128 12.14 8.12 0.54
CA VAL A 128 13.27 7.35 -0.03
C VAL A 128 12.93 6.66 -1.35
N GLY A 129 11.66 6.63 -1.72
CA GLY A 129 11.19 6.03 -2.97
C GLY A 129 9.71 6.33 -3.18
N ALA A 130 9.29 6.29 -4.45
CA ALA A 130 7.92 6.61 -4.82
C ALA A 130 7.32 5.64 -5.84
N ALA A 131 6.00 5.56 -5.84
CA ALA A 131 5.20 4.91 -6.87
C ALA A 131 4.18 5.89 -7.46
N LEU A 132 3.96 5.81 -8.77
CA LEU A 132 2.98 6.62 -9.49
C LEU A 132 2.09 5.72 -10.34
N TYR A 133 0.79 5.96 -10.28
CA TYR A 133 -0.19 5.46 -11.23
C TYR A 133 -0.58 6.55 -12.23
N GLY A 134 -0.33 6.31 -13.50
CA GLY A 134 -0.51 7.28 -14.59
C GLY A 134 -0.98 6.62 -15.88
N ASP A 135 -1.05 7.41 -16.94
CA ASP A 135 -1.48 6.98 -18.27
C ASP A 135 -0.29 7.02 -19.24
N SER A 136 -0.14 6.01 -20.10
CA SER A 136 1.03 5.90 -20.99
C SER A 136 1.12 7.03 -22.02
N LYS A 137 -0.02 7.62 -22.39
CA LYS A 137 -0.11 8.80 -23.26
C LYS A 137 0.41 10.09 -22.60
N ASP A 138 0.45 10.15 -21.27
CA ASP A 138 0.73 11.36 -20.51
C ASP A 138 2.15 11.38 -19.92
N ILE A 139 2.99 10.41 -20.26
CA ILE A 139 4.38 10.29 -19.76
C ILE A 139 5.19 11.58 -19.97
N ALA A 140 5.00 12.25 -21.11
CA ALA A 140 5.71 13.47 -21.45
C ALA A 140 5.39 14.65 -20.51
N ASN A 141 4.25 14.58 -19.81
CA ASN A 141 3.77 15.60 -18.89
C ASN A 141 4.10 15.28 -17.42
N LEU A 142 4.76 14.15 -17.15
CA LEU A 142 5.09 13.74 -15.79
C LEU A 142 6.35 14.45 -15.29
N SER A 143 6.23 15.06 -14.12
CA SER A 143 7.34 15.68 -13.40
C SER A 143 8.38 14.63 -13.01
N ALA A 144 9.66 14.98 -13.18
CA ALA A 144 10.76 14.15 -12.71
C ALA A 144 10.86 14.20 -11.18
N ALA A 145 11.33 13.10 -10.59
CA ALA A 145 11.61 13.01 -9.16
C ALA A 145 13.09 12.75 -8.90
N THR A 146 13.55 13.15 -7.72
CA THR A 146 14.93 12.94 -7.24
C THR A 146 15.14 11.57 -6.59
N VAL A 147 14.05 10.88 -6.26
CA VAL A 147 14.06 9.56 -5.61
C VAL A 147 13.83 8.44 -6.64
N PRO A 148 14.14 7.18 -6.32
CA PRO A 148 13.72 6.05 -7.15
C PRO A 148 12.19 5.98 -7.31
N VAL A 149 11.72 5.80 -8.55
CA VAL A 149 10.29 5.77 -8.89
C VAL A 149 9.92 4.50 -9.63
N VAL A 150 8.82 3.87 -9.22
CA VAL A 150 8.09 2.90 -10.04
C VAL A 150 6.84 3.55 -10.63
N GLN A 151 6.73 3.56 -11.95
CA GLN A 151 5.58 4.08 -12.69
C GLN A 151 4.74 2.94 -13.23
N HIS A 152 3.45 2.99 -12.95
CA HIS A 152 2.45 2.06 -13.45
C HIS A 152 1.53 2.80 -14.41
N LEU A 153 1.61 2.46 -15.70
CA LEU A 153 1.03 3.23 -16.78
C LEU A 153 -0.09 2.44 -17.46
N ALA A 154 -1.30 2.97 -17.43
CA ALA A 154 -2.43 2.42 -18.17
C ALA A 154 -2.21 2.59 -19.69
N GLY A 155 -2.55 1.56 -20.46
CA GLY A 155 -2.31 1.51 -21.90
C GLY A 155 -1.05 0.75 -22.30
N ALA A 156 -0.90 0.56 -23.61
CA ALA A 156 0.21 -0.18 -24.20
C ALA A 156 1.47 0.72 -24.37
N SER A 157 2.63 0.07 -24.40
CA SER A 157 3.89 0.64 -24.90
C SER A 157 4.42 -0.23 -26.02
N SER A 158 5.05 0.39 -27.01
CA SER A 158 5.77 -0.33 -28.07
C SER A 158 6.99 -1.08 -27.55
N ASN A 159 7.55 -0.67 -26.40
CA ASN A 159 8.86 -1.12 -25.91
C ASN A 159 8.80 -2.00 -24.65
N GLY A 160 7.61 -2.29 -24.11
CA GLY A 160 7.46 -3.13 -22.91
C GLY A 160 8.05 -2.50 -21.65
N LEU A 161 8.63 -3.29 -20.75
CA LEU A 161 9.26 -2.81 -19.50
C LEU A 161 10.45 -1.87 -19.81
N GLU A 162 10.42 -0.68 -19.25
CA GLU A 162 11.53 0.28 -19.36
C GLU A 162 12.16 0.51 -17.99
N LYS A 163 13.48 0.31 -17.90
CA LYS A 163 14.27 0.66 -16.72
C LYS A 163 15.30 1.72 -17.10
N ILE A 164 15.16 2.92 -16.53
CA ILE A 164 15.97 4.09 -16.84
C ILE A 164 16.54 4.62 -15.52
N ALA A 165 17.79 4.28 -15.19
CA ALA A 165 18.43 4.68 -13.94
C ALA A 165 17.56 4.38 -12.70
N SER A 166 17.10 5.42 -12.00
CA SER A 166 16.24 5.36 -10.81
C SER A 166 14.75 5.21 -11.13
N LEU A 167 14.36 5.08 -12.40
CA LEU A 167 12.98 4.95 -12.86
C LEU A 167 12.72 3.55 -13.44
N THR A 168 11.61 2.93 -13.04
CA THR A 168 11.10 1.68 -13.63
C THR A 168 9.67 1.90 -14.09
N ARG A 169 9.35 1.57 -15.35
CA ARG A 169 8.00 1.70 -15.93
C ARG A 169 7.39 0.36 -16.28
N TYR A 170 6.18 0.16 -15.80
CA TYR A 170 5.32 -0.95 -16.17
C TYR A 170 4.12 -0.43 -16.95
N TYR A 171 3.75 -1.15 -18.00
CA TYR A 171 2.60 -0.83 -18.85
C TYR A 171 1.51 -1.88 -18.68
N TYR A 172 0.26 -1.44 -18.67
CA TYR A 172 -0.92 -2.27 -18.45
C TYR A 172 -1.89 -2.08 -19.63
N PRO A 173 -1.72 -2.85 -20.74
CA PRO A 173 -2.54 -2.67 -21.94
C PRO A 173 -4.05 -2.88 -21.74
N ALA A 174 -4.43 -3.70 -20.75
CA ALA A 174 -5.83 -3.94 -20.40
C ALA A 174 -6.45 -2.81 -19.55
N ALA A 175 -5.64 -1.92 -18.97
CA ALA A 175 -6.11 -0.78 -18.20
C ALA A 175 -6.38 0.41 -19.14
N SER A 176 -7.55 1.02 -19.00
CA SER A 176 -7.99 2.14 -19.83
C SER A 176 -7.70 3.52 -19.24
N SER A 177 -7.36 3.60 -17.95
CA SER A 177 -7.05 4.84 -17.22
C SER A 177 -6.13 4.56 -16.04
N SER A 178 -5.34 5.54 -15.61
CA SER A 178 -4.58 5.54 -14.34
C SER A 178 -5.41 5.15 -13.11
N ALA A 179 -6.72 5.38 -13.12
CA ALA A 179 -7.63 4.95 -12.06
C ALA A 179 -7.80 3.42 -11.93
N PHE A 180 -7.14 2.62 -12.78
CA PHE A 180 -7.20 1.15 -12.71
C PHE A 180 -6.78 0.56 -11.37
N ALA A 181 -5.94 1.27 -10.64
CA ALA A 181 -5.42 0.85 -9.35
C ALA A 181 -6.20 1.43 -8.15
N ILE A 182 -7.28 2.15 -8.39
CA ILE A 182 -8.12 2.74 -7.34
C ILE A 182 -9.40 1.91 -7.25
N PRO A 183 -9.58 1.14 -6.16
CA PRO A 183 -10.82 0.40 -5.90
C PRO A 183 -12.06 1.29 -5.99
N PHE A 184 -13.20 0.66 -6.34
CA PHE A 184 -14.53 1.29 -6.36
C PHE A 184 -14.72 2.39 -7.42
N GLN A 185 -13.75 2.54 -8.33
CA GLN A 185 -13.84 3.45 -9.47
C GLN A 185 -14.28 2.72 -10.73
N THR A 186 -14.90 3.44 -11.66
CA THR A 186 -15.38 2.89 -12.94
C THR A 186 -14.30 2.20 -13.76
N HIS A 187 -13.06 2.66 -13.65
CA HIS A 187 -11.93 2.12 -14.41
C HIS A 187 -11.07 1.12 -13.62
N PHE A 188 -11.47 0.75 -12.40
CA PHE A 188 -10.76 -0.24 -11.58
C PHE A 188 -10.57 -1.55 -12.34
N HIS A 189 -9.35 -2.08 -12.32
CA HIS A 189 -9.02 -3.34 -12.99
C HIS A 189 -8.24 -4.25 -12.06
N TYR A 190 -8.96 -5.14 -11.37
CA TYR A 190 -8.47 -6.01 -10.29
C TYR A 190 -7.12 -6.68 -10.59
N ASN A 191 -6.98 -7.37 -11.74
CA ASN A 191 -5.74 -8.08 -12.08
C ASN A 191 -4.55 -7.13 -12.29
N SER A 192 -4.78 -5.96 -12.89
CA SER A 192 -3.72 -4.99 -13.16
C SER A 192 -3.29 -4.32 -11.85
N GLU A 193 -4.27 -4.01 -11.01
CA GLU A 193 -4.04 -3.48 -9.67
C GLU A 193 -3.20 -4.46 -8.83
N GLY A 194 -3.60 -5.73 -8.69
CA GLY A 194 -2.87 -6.72 -7.90
C GLY A 194 -1.43 -6.95 -8.36
N ILE A 195 -1.19 -6.98 -9.68
CA ILE A 195 0.17 -7.07 -10.24
C ILE A 195 0.98 -5.80 -9.94
N SER A 196 0.37 -4.62 -10.11
CA SER A 196 1.04 -3.34 -9.85
C SER A 196 1.39 -3.17 -8.37
N HIS A 197 0.49 -3.58 -7.47
CA HIS A 197 0.65 -3.56 -6.02
C HIS A 197 1.87 -4.39 -5.60
N SER A 198 1.95 -5.64 -6.09
CA SER A 198 3.09 -6.53 -5.85
C SER A 198 4.43 -5.95 -6.34
N ARG A 199 4.41 -5.27 -7.49
CA ARG A 199 5.59 -4.58 -8.05
C ARG A 199 5.99 -3.36 -7.21
N THR A 200 5.02 -2.61 -6.70
CA THR A 200 5.25 -1.48 -5.78
C THR A 200 5.90 -1.96 -4.48
N LEU A 201 5.37 -3.01 -3.86
CA LEU A 201 5.97 -3.62 -2.66
C LEU A 201 7.43 -4.02 -2.92
N ARG A 202 7.70 -4.71 -4.04
CA ARG A 202 9.05 -5.13 -4.42
C ARG A 202 10.00 -3.95 -4.63
N ALA A 203 9.51 -2.82 -5.14
CA ALA A 203 10.32 -1.63 -5.38
C ALA A 203 10.61 -0.84 -4.11
N LEU A 204 9.61 -0.67 -3.23
CA LEU A 204 9.71 0.19 -2.05
C LEU A 204 10.29 -0.51 -0.82
N LYS A 205 9.97 -1.80 -0.59
CA LYS A 205 10.44 -2.54 0.61
C LYS A 205 11.96 -2.44 0.83
N PRO A 206 12.83 -2.63 -0.19
CA PRO A 206 14.28 -2.51 0.01
C PRO A 206 14.76 -1.11 0.37
N LEU A 207 14.07 -0.07 -0.11
CA LEU A 207 14.42 1.34 0.15
C LEU A 207 14.04 1.75 1.58
N MET A 208 12.94 1.19 2.08
CA MET A 208 12.38 1.50 3.40
C MET A 208 12.91 0.58 4.51
N GLY A 209 13.57 -0.52 4.15
CA GLY A 209 14.02 -1.55 5.09
C GLY A 209 12.89 -2.40 5.68
N GLY A 210 11.73 -2.45 5.02
CA GLY A 210 10.58 -3.22 5.49
C GLY A 210 9.24 -2.80 4.89
N PRO A 211 8.13 -3.38 5.38
CA PRO A 211 8.05 -4.38 6.44
C PRO A 211 8.55 -5.74 5.97
N CYS A 212 9.37 -6.37 6.81
CA CYS A 212 9.87 -7.73 6.62
C CYS A 212 9.18 -8.64 7.63
N PHE A 213 8.65 -9.77 7.16
CA PHE A 213 8.00 -10.78 7.97
C PHE A 213 8.79 -12.08 7.86
N ASP A 214 9.01 -12.74 8.99
CA ASP A 214 9.54 -14.08 9.02
C ASP A 214 8.41 -15.06 8.68
N LEU A 215 8.25 -15.34 7.39
CA LEU A 215 7.18 -16.21 6.90
C LEU A 215 7.34 -17.65 7.39
N GLU A 216 8.57 -18.09 7.67
CA GLU A 216 8.83 -19.41 8.23
C GLU A 216 8.34 -19.47 9.67
N ALA A 217 8.67 -18.47 10.50
CA ALA A 217 8.17 -18.39 11.87
C ALA A 217 6.63 -18.27 11.93
N ILE A 218 6.00 -17.48 11.05
CA ILE A 218 4.53 -17.36 10.98
C ILE A 218 3.91 -18.71 10.60
N TRP A 219 4.52 -19.42 9.64
CA TRP A 219 4.05 -20.74 9.22
C TRP A 219 4.23 -21.80 10.30
N GLU A 220 5.38 -21.83 10.98
CA GLU A 220 5.65 -22.73 12.10
C GLU A 220 4.65 -22.52 13.24
N GLU A 221 4.32 -21.26 13.56
CA GLU A 221 3.30 -20.93 14.55
C GLU A 221 1.91 -21.43 14.15
N HIS A 222 1.49 -21.18 12.90
CA HIS A 222 0.20 -21.66 12.38
C HIS A 222 0.11 -23.19 12.47
N MET A 223 1.14 -23.89 11.97
CA MET A 223 1.24 -25.35 12.01
C MET A 223 1.25 -25.90 13.44
N HIS A 224 1.87 -25.18 14.38
CA HIS A 224 1.89 -25.59 15.79
C HIS A 224 0.48 -25.58 16.37
N TYR A 225 -0.26 -24.48 16.21
CA TYR A 225 -1.63 -24.39 16.73
C TYR A 225 -2.60 -25.35 16.03
N GLU A 226 -2.45 -25.57 14.73
CA GLU A 226 -3.33 -26.45 13.97
C GLU A 226 -3.09 -27.93 14.31
N PHE A 227 -1.83 -28.37 14.34
CA PHE A 227 -1.50 -29.79 14.40
C PHE A 227 -1.02 -30.29 15.75
N THR A 228 -0.33 -29.43 16.53
CA THR A 228 0.19 -29.80 17.85
C THR A 228 -0.86 -29.54 18.92
N ASP A 229 -1.26 -28.28 19.07
CA ASP A 229 -2.22 -27.87 20.10
C ASP A 229 -3.66 -28.17 19.71
N ARG A 230 -3.93 -28.25 18.38
CA ARG A 230 -5.27 -28.45 17.80
C ARG A 230 -6.27 -27.41 18.31
N SER A 231 -5.77 -26.19 18.55
CA SER A 231 -6.57 -25.06 19.03
C SER A 231 -7.10 -24.29 17.84
N MET A 232 -8.38 -24.48 17.54
CA MET A 232 -9.04 -23.77 16.43
C MET A 232 -8.94 -22.25 16.61
N GLU A 233 -9.20 -21.76 17.81
CA GLU A 233 -9.18 -20.32 18.12
C GLU A 233 -7.78 -19.71 17.87
N HIS A 234 -6.72 -20.38 18.33
CA HIS A 234 -5.36 -19.89 18.10
C HIS A 234 -4.93 -20.02 16.65
N THR A 235 -5.32 -21.10 15.97
CA THR A 235 -5.09 -21.26 14.53
C THR A 235 -5.74 -20.11 13.75
N MET A 236 -7.00 -19.78 14.06
CA MET A 236 -7.69 -18.66 13.42
C MET A 236 -7.04 -17.30 13.76
N SER A 237 -6.47 -17.13 14.95
CA SER A 237 -5.74 -15.90 15.32
C SER A 237 -4.43 -15.68 14.55
N THR A 238 -3.88 -16.72 13.93
CA THR A 238 -2.70 -16.59 13.06
C THR A 238 -3.03 -16.27 11.61
N MET A 239 -4.32 -16.35 11.24
CA MET A 239 -4.82 -15.97 9.92
C MET A 239 -4.91 -14.44 9.79
N VAL A 240 -4.99 -13.96 8.55
CA VAL A 240 -5.39 -12.58 8.27
C VAL A 240 -6.90 -12.42 8.42
N GLN A 241 -7.37 -11.19 8.66
CA GLN A 241 -8.79 -10.90 8.95
C GLN A 241 -9.74 -11.37 7.85
N GLU A 242 -9.35 -11.20 6.58
CA GLU A 242 -10.06 -11.74 5.43
C GLU A 242 -9.12 -12.63 4.61
N PRO A 243 -9.13 -13.96 4.81
CA PRO A 243 -8.27 -14.85 4.05
C PRO A 243 -8.66 -14.82 2.56
N TYR A 244 -7.74 -14.33 1.72
CA TYR A 244 -7.95 -14.29 0.27
C TYR A 244 -8.09 -15.70 -0.29
N VAL A 245 -9.17 -15.96 -1.02
CA VAL A 245 -9.27 -17.13 -1.89
C VAL A 245 -8.71 -16.75 -3.25
N ASN A 246 -7.53 -17.27 -3.59
CA ASN A 246 -7.08 -17.24 -4.97
C ASN A 246 -8.04 -18.12 -5.78
N HIS A 247 -8.95 -17.50 -6.54
CA HIS A 247 -9.69 -18.20 -7.59
C HIS A 247 -8.70 -18.61 -8.68
N ILE A 248 -8.15 -19.83 -8.57
CA ILE A 248 -7.38 -20.44 -9.64
C ILE A 248 -8.40 -20.93 -10.67
N PRO A 249 -8.40 -20.43 -11.93
CA PRO A 249 -9.27 -20.97 -12.96
C PRO A 249 -8.92 -22.44 -13.18
N THR A 250 -9.89 -23.33 -12.96
CA THR A 250 -9.76 -24.74 -13.33
C THR A 250 -9.77 -24.82 -14.86
N VAL A 251 -8.67 -25.29 -15.45
CA VAL A 251 -8.64 -25.68 -16.85
C VAL A 251 -9.49 -26.94 -16.97
N SER A 252 -10.73 -26.81 -17.44
CA SER A 252 -11.52 -27.96 -17.87
C SER A 252 -10.89 -28.50 -19.16
N PRO A 253 -10.44 -29.76 -19.22
CA PRO A 253 -9.97 -30.34 -20.46
C PRO A 253 -11.14 -30.42 -21.45
N SER A 254 -10.93 -29.83 -22.63
CA SER A 254 -11.80 -29.93 -23.81
C SER A 254 -11.79 -31.31 -24.43
#